data_AF-A0A2P9FAX2-F1
#
_entry.id   AF-A0A2P9FAX2-F1
#
_cell.length_a   1.000
_cell.length_b   1.000
_cell.length_c   1.000
_cell.angle_alpha   90.00
_cell.angle_beta   90.00
_cell.angle_gamma   90.00
#
_symmetry.space_group_name_H-M   'P 1'
#
loop_
_entity.id
_entity.type
_entity.pdbx_description
1 polymer ?
#
loop_
_entity_poly.entity_id
_entity_poly.type
_entity_poly.pdbx_seq_one_letter_code
_entity_poly.pdbx_strand_id
1 'polypeptide(L)'
;MSTASETPVLDTIAAMTVDSLERCGLPPDMLILTRIAALAASDAPPISYVAHIDPALRTGLTAEQLQDVLVAIAPIVGTARVMTAAGNISTALGIAIAVADAGIEPRG
;
A
#
# COMPACT_ATOMS: atom_id res chain seq x y z
N MET A 1 -9.07 -1.49 35.17
CA MET A 1 -7.86 -0.79 34.69
C MET A 1 -7.57 -1.38 33.32
N SER A 2 -7.93 -0.71 32.24
CA SER A 2 -7.61 -1.21 30.89
C SER A 2 -6.10 -1.19 30.75
N THR A 3 -5.49 -2.36 30.56
CA THR A 3 -4.08 -2.45 30.21
C THR A 3 -3.91 -1.75 28.88
N ALA A 4 -3.04 -0.74 28.82
CA ALA A 4 -2.70 -0.08 27.57
C ALA A 4 -2.16 -1.13 26.58
N SER A 5 -2.51 -1.01 25.31
CA SER A 5 -1.92 -1.85 24.26
C SER A 5 -0.40 -1.67 24.23
N GLU A 6 0.33 -2.74 23.90
CA GLU A 6 1.76 -2.72 23.66
C GLU A 6 2.11 -2.00 22.33
N THR A 7 1.14 -1.88 21.42
CA THR A 7 1.30 -1.26 20.10
C THR A 7 0.22 -0.21 19.82
N PRO A 8 0.00 0.79 20.69
CA PRO A 8 -1.16 1.66 20.62
C PRO A 8 -1.25 2.46 19.31
N VAL A 9 -0.10 2.77 18.69
CA VAL A 9 -0.05 3.42 17.38
C VAL A 9 -0.50 2.47 16.26
N LEU A 10 0.01 1.23 16.22
CA LEU A 10 -0.35 0.26 15.19
C LEU A 10 -1.81 -0.17 15.34
N ASP A 11 -2.28 -0.37 16.57
CA ASP A 11 -3.68 -0.73 16.85
C ASP A 11 -4.64 0.36 16.36
N THR A 12 -4.28 1.63 16.59
CA THR A 12 -5.06 2.76 16.10
C THR A 12 -5.09 2.78 14.58
N ILE A 13 -3.95 2.60 13.91
CA ILE A 13 -3.86 2.60 12.44
C ILE A 13 -4.59 1.38 11.86
N ALA A 14 -4.52 0.21 12.50
CA ALA A 14 -5.23 -0.98 12.10
C ALA A 14 -6.74 -0.77 12.20
N ALA A 15 -7.23 -0.23 13.31
CA ALA A 15 -8.64 0.13 13.47
C ALA A 15 -9.10 1.13 12.40
N MET A 16 -8.33 2.20 12.16
CA MET A 16 -8.62 3.16 11.09
C MET A 16 -8.66 2.50 9.70
N THR A 17 -7.76 1.53 9.44
CA THR A 17 -7.69 0.81 8.17
C THR A 17 -8.91 -0.10 7.98
N VAL A 18 -9.32 -0.82 9.03
CA VAL A 18 -10.52 -1.66 9.04
C VAL A 18 -11.76 -0.82 8.81
N ASP A 19 -11.97 0.25 9.60
CA ASP A 19 -13.08 1.18 9.42
C ASP A 19 -13.13 1.76 8.00
N SER A 20 -11.96 2.08 7.42
CA SER A 20 -11.87 2.56 6.04
C SER A 20 -12.29 1.51 5.02
N LEU A 21 -11.96 0.23 5.22
CA LEU A 21 -12.38 -0.87 4.34
C LEU A 21 -13.89 -1.08 4.39
N GLU A 22 -14.48 -1.06 5.59
CA GLU A 22 -15.92 -1.30 5.78
C GLU A 22 -16.80 -0.17 5.23
N ARG A 23 -16.31 1.07 5.32
CA ARG A 23 -17.07 2.27 4.92
C ARG A 23 -16.85 2.69 3.46
N CYS A 24 -15.82 2.17 2.80
CA CYS A 24 -15.52 2.55 1.42
C CYS A 24 -16.30 1.67 0.43
N GLY A 25 -17.10 2.31 -0.44
CA GLY A 25 -17.88 1.63 -1.49
C GLY A 25 -17.13 1.41 -2.80
N LEU A 26 -15.82 1.68 -2.87
CA LEU A 26 -15.04 1.40 -4.07
C LEU A 26 -14.85 -0.12 -4.24
N PRO A 27 -14.82 -0.62 -5.49
CA PRO A 27 -14.46 -2.01 -5.72
C PRO A 27 -13.01 -2.25 -5.25
N PRO A 28 -12.65 -3.48 -4.84
CA PRO A 28 -11.39 -3.75 -4.16
C PRO A 28 -10.13 -3.34 -4.95
N ASP A 29 -10.15 -3.56 -6.26
CA ASP A 29 -9.09 -3.16 -7.20
C ASP A 29 -8.91 -1.63 -7.22
N MET A 30 -10.01 -0.88 -7.36
CA MET A 30 -9.98 0.58 -7.37
C MET A 30 -9.58 1.15 -6.01
N LEU A 31 -9.98 0.53 -4.91
CA LEU A 31 -9.57 0.91 -3.56
C LEU A 31 -8.04 0.80 -3.39
N ILE A 32 -7.45 -0.31 -3.85
CA ILE A 32 -6.00 -0.53 -3.76
C ILE A 32 -5.25 0.49 -4.62
N LEU A 33 -5.65 0.68 -5.88
CA LEU A 33 -5.06 1.67 -6.78
C LEU A 33 -5.15 3.09 -6.22
N THR A 34 -6.28 3.44 -5.61
CA THR A 34 -6.48 4.75 -4.96
C THR A 34 -5.54 4.94 -3.77
N ARG A 35 -5.36 3.91 -2.93
CA ARG A 35 -4.42 3.94 -1.81
C ARG A 35 -2.97 4.08 -2.29
N ILE A 36 -2.59 3.36 -3.34
CA ILE A 36 -1.25 3.50 -3.95
C ILE A 36 -1.03 4.91 -4.51
N ALA A 37 -2.02 5.48 -5.20
CA ALA A 37 -1.96 6.86 -5.68
C ALA A 37 -1.76 7.87 -4.52
N ALA A 38 -2.46 7.66 -3.40
CA ALA A 38 -2.30 8.49 -2.21
C ALA A 38 -0.91 8.35 -1.57
N LEU A 39 -0.34 7.15 -1.52
CA LEU A 39 1.03 6.92 -1.06
C LEU A 39 2.06 7.62 -1.97
N ALA A 40 1.87 7.54 -3.29
CA ALA A 40 2.72 8.23 -4.25
C ALA A 40 2.64 9.76 -4.09
N ALA A 41 1.43 10.30 -3.95
CA ALA A 41 1.21 11.72 -3.69
C ALA A 41 1.84 12.17 -2.36
N SER A 42 1.86 11.30 -1.34
CA SER A 42 2.40 11.59 -0.01
C SER A 42 3.90 11.41 0.12
N ASP A 43 4.59 10.92 -0.94
CA ASP A 43 6.01 10.54 -0.89
C ASP A 43 6.29 9.48 0.19
N ALA A 44 5.44 8.45 0.24
CA ALA A 44 5.52 7.40 1.24
C ALA A 44 6.79 6.52 1.06
N PRO A 45 7.37 5.98 2.16
CA PRO A 45 8.51 5.07 2.08
C PRO A 45 8.12 3.70 1.48
N PRO A 46 9.08 2.91 0.98
CA PRO A 46 8.83 1.59 0.36
C PRO A 46 7.95 0.66 1.21
N ILE A 47 8.18 0.61 2.52
CA ILE A 47 7.45 -0.30 3.41
C ILE A 47 5.94 -0.05 3.42
N SER A 48 5.50 1.19 3.15
CA SER A 48 4.08 1.54 3.08
C SER A 48 3.38 0.89 1.88
N TYR A 49 4.10 0.57 0.80
CA TYR A 49 3.53 -0.10 -0.37
C TYR A 49 3.41 -1.62 -0.16
N VAL A 50 4.23 -2.21 0.72
CA VAL A 50 4.23 -3.67 0.99
C VAL A 50 2.86 -4.15 1.47
N ALA A 51 2.18 -3.34 2.30
CA ALA A 51 0.84 -3.62 2.82
C ALA A 51 -0.25 -3.76 1.72
N HIS A 52 0.06 -3.40 0.47
CA HIS A 52 -0.87 -3.44 -0.65
C HIS A 52 -0.50 -4.47 -1.73
N ILE A 53 0.65 -5.15 -1.62
CA ILE A 53 1.10 -6.12 -2.65
C ILE A 53 0.20 -7.34 -2.70
N ASP A 54 0.08 -8.07 -1.60
CA ASP A 54 -0.72 -9.28 -1.52
C ASP A 54 -2.24 -9.02 -1.79
N PRO A 55 -2.85 -7.95 -1.24
CA PRO A 55 -4.19 -7.53 -1.66
C PRO A 55 -4.30 -7.28 -3.18
N ALA A 56 -3.32 -6.62 -3.80
CA ALA A 56 -3.35 -6.35 -5.24
C ALA A 56 -3.33 -7.64 -6.07
N LEU A 57 -2.48 -8.60 -5.69
CA LEU A 57 -2.39 -9.91 -6.36
C LEU A 57 -3.72 -10.67 -6.29
N ARG A 58 -4.40 -10.66 -5.13
CA ARG A 58 -5.73 -11.31 -4.99
C ARG A 58 -6.81 -10.68 -5.85
N THR A 59 -6.72 -9.38 -6.12
CA THR A 59 -7.67 -8.68 -7.02
C THR A 59 -7.35 -8.87 -8.50
N GLY A 60 -6.23 -9.52 -8.84
CA GLY A 60 -5.78 -9.66 -10.22
C GLY A 60 -5.27 -8.36 -10.84
N LEU A 61 -4.91 -7.37 -10.02
CA LEU A 61 -4.33 -6.12 -10.50
C LEU A 61 -3.01 -6.38 -11.23
N THR A 62 -2.83 -5.73 -12.38
CA THR A 62 -1.61 -5.88 -13.17
C THR A 62 -0.63 -4.72 -12.94
N ALA A 63 0.63 -4.95 -13.30
CA ALA A 63 1.66 -3.91 -13.25
C ALA A 63 1.34 -2.75 -14.22
N GLU A 64 0.63 -3.01 -15.32
CA GLU A 64 0.17 -2.01 -16.27
C GLU A 64 -0.87 -1.10 -15.64
N GLN A 65 -1.85 -1.64 -14.91
CA GLN A 65 -2.85 -0.82 -14.20
C GLN A 65 -2.20 0.09 -13.14
N LEU A 66 -1.15 -0.39 -12.48
CA LEU A 66 -0.37 0.43 -11.55
C LEU A 66 0.39 1.54 -12.27
N GLN A 67 0.98 1.24 -13.43
CA GLN A 67 1.63 2.25 -14.27
C GLN A 67 0.62 3.29 -14.76
N ASP A 68 -0.58 2.88 -15.18
CA ASP A 68 -1.65 3.77 -15.61
C ASP A 68 -2.05 4.74 -14.50
N VAL A 69 -2.07 4.30 -13.23
CA VAL A 69 -2.28 5.19 -12.08
C VAL A 69 -1.17 6.22 -11.96
N LEU A 70 0.10 5.81 -12.05
CA LEU A 70 1.24 6.73 -11.98
C LEU A 70 1.23 7.75 -13.12
N VAL A 71 0.87 7.32 -14.34
CA VAL A 71 0.67 8.19 -15.50
C VAL A 71 -0.48 9.17 -15.24
N ALA A 72 -1.60 8.69 -14.70
CA ALA A 72 -2.78 9.50 -14.44
C ALA A 72 -2.52 10.60 -13.38
N ILE A 73 -1.75 10.31 -12.33
CA ILE A 73 -1.45 11.29 -11.27
C ILE A 73 -0.25 12.17 -11.58
N ALA A 74 0.60 11.81 -12.55
CA ALA A 74 1.81 12.53 -12.91
C ALA A 74 1.63 14.05 -13.08
N PRO A 75 0.61 14.57 -13.81
CA PRO A 75 0.42 16.01 -13.95
C PRO A 75 0.00 16.71 -12.65
N ILE A 76 -0.48 15.96 -11.65
CA ILE A 76 -0.96 16.49 -10.37
C ILE A 76 0.16 16.52 -9.33
N VAL A 77 0.94 15.44 -9.24
CA VAL A 77 1.96 15.27 -8.19
C VAL A 77 3.39 15.61 -8.64
N GLY A 78 3.62 15.69 -9.94
CA GLY A 78 4.90 16.04 -10.56
C GLY A 78 5.86 14.86 -10.74
N THR A 79 6.79 15.01 -11.70
CA THR A 79 7.72 13.95 -12.13
C THR A 79 8.56 13.38 -10.99
N ALA A 80 9.04 14.23 -10.07
CA ALA A 80 9.88 13.78 -8.96
C ALA A 80 9.15 12.76 -8.06
N ARG A 81 7.90 13.06 -7.67
CA ARG A 81 7.11 12.14 -6.84
C ARG A 81 6.76 10.85 -7.57
N VAL A 82 6.44 10.92 -8.86
CA VAL A 82 6.17 9.72 -9.67
C VAL A 82 7.39 8.80 -9.73
N MET A 83 8.58 9.36 -9.98
CA MET A 83 9.81 8.56 -10.05
C MET A 83 10.17 7.94 -8.70
N THR A 84 10.02 8.69 -7.60
CA THR A 84 10.22 8.14 -6.25
C THR A 84 9.22 7.02 -5.95
N ALA A 85 7.94 7.22 -6.26
CA ALA A 85 6.91 6.20 -6.05
C ALA A 85 7.21 4.91 -6.84
N ALA A 86 7.59 5.03 -8.12
CA ALA A 86 7.95 3.89 -8.94
C ALA A 86 9.14 3.09 -8.34
N GLY A 87 10.18 3.79 -7.87
CA GLY A 87 11.31 3.16 -7.19
C GLY A 87 10.93 2.50 -5.86
N ASN A 88 10.05 3.15 -5.08
CA ASN A 88 9.59 2.62 -3.80
C ASN A 88 8.68 1.39 -3.97
N ILE A 89 7.83 1.37 -4.99
CA ILE A 89 7.01 0.20 -5.36
C ILE A 89 7.91 -0.98 -5.75
N SER A 90 8.92 -0.74 -6.60
CA SER A 90 9.87 -1.79 -6.99
C SER A 90 10.63 -2.35 -5.78
N THR A 91 11.07 -1.47 -4.88
CA THR A 91 11.72 -1.87 -3.63
C THR A 91 10.78 -2.67 -2.73
N ALA A 92 9.52 -2.25 -2.60
CA ALA A 92 8.51 -2.96 -1.83
C ALA A 92 8.26 -4.38 -2.37
N LEU A 93 8.21 -4.54 -3.69
CA LEU A 93 8.11 -5.86 -4.32
C LEU A 93 9.31 -6.74 -3.98
N GLY A 94 10.53 -6.19 -4.04
CA GLY A 94 11.73 -6.91 -3.61
C GLY A 94 11.69 -7.34 -2.15
N ILE A 95 11.19 -6.48 -1.25
CA ILE A 95 11.00 -6.81 0.17
C ILE A 95 9.98 -7.95 0.32
N ALA A 96 8.83 -7.87 -0.35
CA ALA A 96 7.79 -8.90 -0.26
C ALA A 96 8.27 -10.26 -0.76
N ILE A 97 9.04 -10.29 -1.86
CA ILE A 97 9.66 -11.52 -2.38
C ILE A 97 10.64 -12.08 -1.36
N ALA A 98 11.53 -11.26 -0.81
CA ALA A 98 12.51 -11.72 0.18
C ALA A 98 11.86 -12.28 1.46
N VAL A 99 10.75 -11.68 1.93
CA VAL A 99 9.98 -12.17 3.07
C VAL A 99 9.32 -13.51 2.76
N ALA A 100 8.74 -13.66 1.57
CA ALA A 100 8.13 -14.91 1.11
C ALA A 100 9.18 -16.03 1.00
N ASP A 101 10.35 -15.75 0.42
CA ASP A 101 11.46 -16.70 0.27
C ASP A 101 12.03 -17.14 1.63
N ALA A 102 12.04 -16.24 2.61
CA ALA A 102 12.52 -16.53 3.95
C ALA A 102 11.54 -17.39 4.78
N GLY A 103 10.34 -17.69 4.26
CA GLY A 103 9.30 -18.42 4.99
C GLY A 103 8.78 -17.66 6.21
N ILE A 104 8.95 -16.35 6.24
CA ILE A 104 8.48 -15.50 7.34
C ILE A 104 7.03 -15.14 7.02
N GLU A 105 6.08 -15.91 7.54
CA GLU A 105 4.67 -15.51 7.50
C GLU A 105 4.47 -14.26 8.37
N PRO A 106 3.71 -13.26 7.90
CA PRO A 106 3.41 -12.09 8.71
C PRO A 106 2.64 -12.57 9.96
N ARG A 107 3.19 -12.29 11.14
CA ARG A 107 2.42 -12.39 12.39
C ARG A 107 1.28 -11.38 12.29
N GLY A 108 0.07 -11.91 12.13
CA GLY A 108 -1.18 -11.15 12.19
C GLY A 108 -1.37 -10.45 13.53
#